data_AF-A0A3M2B9D7-F1
#
_entry.id   AF-A0A3M2B9D7-F1
#
_cell.length_a   1.000
_cell.length_b   1.000
_cell.length_c   1.000
_cell.angle_alpha   90.00
_cell.angle_beta   90.00
_cell.angle_gamma   90.00
#
_symmetry.space_group_name_H-M   'P 1'
#
loop_
_entity.id
_entity.type
_entity.pdbx_description
1 polymer ?
#
loop_
_entity_poly.entity_id
_entity_poly.type
_entity_poly.pdbx_seq_one_letter_code
_entity_poly.pdbx_strand_id
1 'polypeptide(L)'
;MMGIMMLTLAGTSPAWGQESSGNRLDNRLDHLGDRIDRRLDYRGDRIDRQLDRRGDRIEQRLDRRGDRIERRLDRRGAAINDRLDQRAEQAREAGRDQLADRLDRKGDRIERRFERRGNRIDRRLDRRGDYIDTRLDRKGDRIERRLDRRGDRINTRLDRRGDRLMQRRGSMRGRASLPNRIHRPHHRRGHR
;
A
#
# COMPACT_ATOMS: atom_id res chain seq x y z
N MET A 1 -70.20 -46.36 23.05
CA MET A 1 -69.07 -46.97 22.31
C MET A 1 -68.56 -45.94 21.30
N MET A 2 -67.77 -44.94 21.70
CA MET A 2 -66.29 -44.94 21.68
C MET A 2 -65.71 -45.39 20.33
N GLY A 3 -65.70 -44.48 19.35
CA GLY A 3 -64.91 -44.57 18.13
C GLY A 3 -64.18 -43.24 17.94
N ILE A 4 -62.93 -43.17 18.40
CA ILE A 4 -62.11 -41.96 18.46
C ILE A 4 -61.72 -41.55 17.03
N MET A 5 -62.21 -40.38 16.62
CA MET A 5 -61.81 -39.66 15.43
C MET A 5 -60.39 -39.12 15.66
N MET A 6 -59.37 -39.91 15.31
CA MET A 6 -57.97 -39.47 15.33
C MET A 6 -57.72 -38.53 14.14
N LEU A 7 -57.90 -37.23 14.40
CA LEU A 7 -57.44 -36.13 13.58
C LEU A 7 -55.94 -36.34 13.27
N THR A 8 -55.60 -36.54 12.01
CA THR A 8 -54.21 -36.49 11.54
C THR A 8 -53.77 -35.02 11.58
N LEU A 9 -53.15 -34.61 12.69
CA LEU A 9 -52.43 -33.33 12.77
C LEU A 9 -51.31 -33.35 11.73
N ALA A 10 -51.55 -32.71 10.59
CA ALA A 10 -50.51 -32.34 9.66
C ALA A 10 -49.46 -31.52 10.40
N GLY A 11 -48.22 -32.03 10.44
CA GLY A 11 -47.11 -31.37 11.09
C GLY A 11 -46.78 -30.05 10.42
N THR A 12 -47.17 -28.94 11.04
CA THR A 12 -46.57 -27.64 10.78
C THR A 12 -45.40 -27.45 11.73
N SER A 13 -44.24 -28.03 11.39
CA SER A 13 -42.98 -27.55 11.97
C SER A 13 -42.73 -26.11 11.50
N PRO A 14 -42.37 -25.17 12.39
CA PRO A 14 -42.29 -23.76 12.05
C PRO A 14 -41.14 -23.49 11.05
N ALA A 15 -41.48 -22.94 9.89
CA ALA A 15 -40.52 -22.47 8.87
C ALA A 15 -39.58 -21.35 9.38
N TRP A 16 -39.93 -20.72 10.51
CA TRP A 16 -39.25 -19.58 11.14
C TRP A 16 -37.82 -19.86 11.64
N GLY A 17 -37.44 -21.13 11.89
CA GLY A 17 -36.08 -21.47 12.35
C GLY A 17 -35.01 -21.53 11.24
N GLN A 18 -35.43 -21.64 9.98
CA GLN A 18 -34.56 -22.02 8.86
C GLN A 18 -34.16 -20.85 7.94
N GLU A 19 -35.04 -19.87 7.77
CA GLU A 19 -34.73 -18.57 7.14
C GLU A 19 -33.79 -17.76 8.04
N SER A 20 -34.09 -17.75 9.34
CA SER A 20 -33.23 -17.19 10.40
C SER A 20 -31.78 -17.70 10.35
N SER A 21 -31.57 -18.99 10.06
CA SER A 21 -30.22 -19.57 10.01
C SER A 21 -29.48 -19.29 8.69
N GLY A 22 -30.20 -19.09 7.58
CA GLY A 22 -29.61 -18.67 6.30
C GLY A 22 -29.14 -17.22 6.37
N ASN A 23 -30.02 -16.32 6.80
CA ASN A 23 -29.71 -14.92 7.02
C ASN A 23 -28.56 -14.74 8.03
N ARG A 24 -28.49 -15.58 9.08
CA ARG A 24 -27.36 -15.53 10.04
C ARG A 24 -26.01 -15.92 9.42
N LEU A 25 -25.99 -16.79 8.41
CA LEU A 25 -24.76 -17.21 7.73
C LEU A 25 -24.30 -16.16 6.72
N ASP A 26 -25.24 -15.61 5.93
CA ASP A 26 -24.96 -14.52 5.00
C ASP A 26 -24.47 -13.28 5.76
N ASN A 27 -25.20 -12.85 6.80
CA ASN A 27 -24.77 -11.72 7.64
C ASN A 27 -23.38 -11.93 8.26
N ARG A 28 -22.99 -13.16 8.57
CA ARG A 28 -21.65 -13.47 9.10
C ARG A 28 -20.56 -13.40 8.04
N LEU A 29 -20.87 -13.80 6.81
CA LEU A 29 -19.93 -13.73 5.69
C LEU A 29 -19.74 -12.27 5.24
N ASP A 30 -20.82 -11.50 5.17
CA ASP A 30 -20.78 -10.07 4.87
C ASP A 30 -19.95 -9.31 5.91
N HIS A 31 -20.22 -9.53 7.20
CA HIS A 31 -19.41 -8.94 8.28
C HIS A 31 -17.94 -9.36 8.25
N LEU A 32 -17.63 -10.56 7.74
CA LEU A 32 -16.25 -11.02 7.60
C LEU A 32 -15.56 -10.31 6.42
N GLY A 33 -16.26 -10.13 5.29
CA GLY A 33 -15.83 -9.31 4.15
C GLY A 33 -15.53 -7.88 4.59
N ASP A 34 -16.51 -7.21 5.20
CA ASP A 34 -16.37 -5.84 5.72
C ASP A 34 -15.19 -5.68 6.68
N ARG A 35 -14.91 -6.70 7.49
CA ARG A 35 -13.81 -6.66 8.46
C ARG A 35 -12.46 -6.82 7.79
N ILE A 36 -12.40 -7.57 6.69
CA ILE A 36 -11.18 -7.77 5.91
C ILE A 36 -10.89 -6.53 5.10
N ASP A 37 -11.88 -5.96 4.43
CA ASP A 37 -11.74 -4.74 3.63
C ASP A 37 -11.24 -3.59 4.51
N ARG A 38 -11.91 -3.33 5.65
CA ARG A 38 -11.44 -2.34 6.64
C ARG A 38 -10.01 -2.57 7.13
N ARG A 39 -9.57 -3.84 7.21
CA ARG A 39 -8.19 -4.17 7.61
C ARG A 39 -7.18 -3.96 6.49
N LEU A 40 -7.59 -4.12 5.23
CA LEU A 40 -6.75 -3.85 4.07
C LEU A 40 -6.61 -2.34 3.87
N ASP A 41 -7.70 -1.59 3.96
CA ASP A 41 -7.71 -0.11 3.90
C ASP A 41 -6.80 0.48 4.97
N TYR A 42 -7.00 0.08 6.23
CA TYR A 42 -6.14 0.52 7.34
C TYR A 42 -4.66 0.18 7.13
N ARG A 43 -4.37 -0.94 6.47
CA ARG A 43 -2.99 -1.31 6.12
C ARG A 43 -2.44 -0.46 4.98
N GLY A 44 -3.26 -0.15 3.96
CA GLY A 44 -2.95 0.79 2.89
C GLY A 44 -2.56 2.15 3.45
N ASP A 45 -3.47 2.77 4.21
CA ASP A 45 -3.27 4.07 4.86
C ASP A 45 -2.01 4.12 5.75
N ARG A 46 -1.67 3.00 6.40
CA ARG A 46 -0.47 2.91 7.23
C ARG A 46 0.80 2.82 6.42
N ILE A 47 0.74 2.21 5.24
CA ILE A 47 1.89 2.12 4.33
C ILE A 47 2.10 3.47 3.65
N ASP A 48 1.04 4.13 3.19
CA ASP A 48 1.13 5.43 2.52
C ASP A 48 1.74 6.46 3.47
N ARG A 49 1.21 6.59 4.69
CA ARG A 49 1.82 7.43 5.74
C ARG A 49 3.27 7.07 6.07
N GLN A 50 3.71 5.82 5.86
CA GLN A 50 5.12 5.45 6.05
C GLN A 50 5.99 5.84 4.85
N LEU A 51 5.44 5.79 3.64
CA LEU A 51 6.13 6.23 2.42
C LEU A 51 6.28 7.75 2.44
N ASP A 52 5.23 8.51 2.77
CA ASP A 52 5.27 9.97 2.87
C ASP A 52 6.33 10.43 3.85
N ARG A 53 6.26 9.94 5.11
CA ARG A 53 7.27 10.24 6.14
C ARG A 53 8.68 9.86 5.73
N ARG A 54 8.83 8.85 4.87
CA ARG A 54 10.13 8.45 4.35
C ARG A 54 10.59 9.40 3.24
N GLY A 55 9.69 9.86 2.38
CA GLY A 55 9.90 10.93 1.41
C GLY A 55 10.39 12.20 2.11
N ASP A 56 9.61 12.73 3.05
CA ASP A 56 9.94 13.96 3.81
C ASP A 56 11.31 13.87 4.47
N ARG A 57 11.65 12.72 5.07
CA ARG A 57 12.95 12.52 5.72
C ARG A 57 14.09 12.48 4.71
N ILE A 58 13.86 12.02 3.50
CA ILE A 58 14.88 11.99 2.46
C ILE A 58 15.07 13.40 1.90
N GLU A 59 13.98 14.11 1.61
CA GLU A 59 13.99 15.51 1.15
C GLU A 59 14.76 16.40 2.13
N GLN A 60 14.36 16.41 3.41
CA GLN A 60 15.08 17.15 4.46
C GLN A 60 16.57 16.80 4.57
N ARG A 61 16.96 15.56 4.24
CA ARG A 61 18.37 15.15 4.25
C ARG A 61 19.12 15.63 3.01
N LEU A 62 18.45 15.73 1.87
CA LEU A 62 19.02 16.31 0.65
C LEU A 62 19.21 17.80 0.82
N ASP A 63 18.22 18.53 1.36
CA ASP A 63 18.29 19.98 1.60
C ASP A 63 19.44 20.32 2.55
N ARG A 64 19.46 19.70 3.74
CA ARG A 64 20.55 19.90 4.71
C ARG A 64 21.93 19.57 4.12
N ARG A 65 21.99 18.64 3.18
CA ARG A 65 23.22 18.29 2.48
C ARG A 65 23.58 19.36 1.44
N GLY A 66 22.61 19.88 0.70
CA GLY A 66 22.73 21.03 -0.19
C GLY A 66 23.31 22.23 0.55
N ASP A 67 22.62 22.70 1.59
CA ASP A 67 23.05 23.86 2.39
C ASP A 67 24.46 23.69 2.98
N ARG A 68 24.81 22.45 3.37
CA ARG A 68 26.14 22.17 3.92
C ARG A 68 27.21 22.25 2.83
N ILE A 69 26.89 21.83 1.61
CA ILE A 69 27.83 21.91 0.49
C ILE A 69 27.98 23.36 0.04
N GLU A 70 26.88 24.08 -0.13
CA GLU A 70 26.85 25.50 -0.50
C GLU A 70 27.71 26.34 0.46
N ARG A 71 27.40 26.30 1.77
CA ARG A 71 28.21 27.00 2.79
C ARG A 71 29.69 26.63 2.78
N ARG A 72 30.06 25.40 2.40
CA ARG A 72 31.47 24.99 2.29
C ARG A 72 32.11 25.53 1.02
N LEU A 73 31.36 25.65 -0.07
CA LEU A 73 31.83 26.25 -1.31
C LEU A 73 32.02 27.75 -1.12
N ASP A 74 31.06 28.46 -0.52
CA ASP A 74 31.13 29.90 -0.31
C ASP A 74 32.31 30.27 0.59
N ARG A 75 32.43 29.63 1.76
CA ARG A 75 33.57 29.87 2.67
C ARG A 75 34.91 29.61 2.00
N ARG A 76 34.98 28.59 1.14
CA ARG A 76 36.23 28.25 0.44
C ARG A 76 36.50 29.22 -0.71
N GLY A 77 35.46 29.69 -1.40
CA GLY A 77 35.54 30.71 -2.43
C GLY A 77 36.05 32.02 -1.84
N ALA A 78 35.36 32.53 -0.82
CA ALA A 78 35.73 33.74 -0.09
C ALA A 78 37.18 33.66 0.42
N ALA A 79 37.55 32.60 1.15
CA ALA A 79 38.92 32.47 1.66
C ALA A 79 40.01 32.38 0.57
N ILE A 80 39.67 31.97 -0.65
CA ILE A 80 40.61 32.00 -1.78
C ILE A 80 40.68 33.40 -2.38
N ASN A 81 39.53 34.07 -2.57
CA ASN A 81 39.48 35.44 -3.08
C ASN A 81 40.21 36.39 -2.14
N ASP A 82 39.94 36.36 -0.82
CA ASP A 82 40.63 37.19 0.17
C ASP A 82 42.16 37.06 0.07
N ARG A 83 42.66 35.83 -0.13
CA ARG A 83 44.10 35.57 -0.27
C ARG A 83 44.67 36.05 -1.60
N LEU A 84 43.87 36.04 -2.67
CA LEU A 84 44.28 36.56 -3.96
C LEU A 84 44.29 38.08 -3.95
N ASP A 85 43.29 38.70 -3.35
CA ASP A 85 43.17 40.15 -3.22
C ASP A 85 44.32 40.71 -2.36
N GLN A 86 44.63 40.07 -1.22
CA GLN A 86 45.80 40.44 -0.40
C GLN A 86 47.12 40.34 -1.18
N ARG A 87 47.28 39.31 -2.02
CA ARG A 87 48.48 39.14 -2.84
C ARG A 87 48.53 40.12 -4.01
N ALA A 88 47.38 40.48 -4.55
CA ALA A 88 47.28 41.48 -5.61
C ALA A 88 47.68 42.85 -5.05
N GLU A 89 47.20 43.20 -3.86
CA GLU A 89 47.56 44.44 -3.18
C GLU A 89 49.06 44.50 -2.87
N GLN A 90 49.63 43.46 -2.29
CA GLN A 90 51.09 43.36 -2.06
C GLN A 90 51.90 43.47 -3.36
N ALA A 91 51.37 42.99 -4.49
CA ALA A 91 52.02 43.14 -5.78
C ALA A 91 51.96 44.59 -6.29
N ARG A 92 50.84 45.30 -6.10
CA ARG A 92 50.70 46.73 -6.44
C ARG A 92 51.66 47.57 -5.61
N GLU A 93 51.71 47.35 -4.30
CA GLU A 93 52.65 48.03 -3.38
C GLU A 93 54.12 47.83 -3.79
N ALA A 94 54.45 46.68 -4.37
CA ALA A 94 55.78 46.37 -4.88
C ALA A 94 56.04 46.87 -6.32
N GLY A 95 55.13 47.64 -6.92
CA GLY A 95 55.23 48.14 -8.29
C GLY A 95 55.08 47.07 -9.37
N ARG A 96 54.40 45.96 -9.06
CA ARG A 96 54.21 44.81 -9.95
C ARG A 96 52.78 44.71 -10.48
N ASP A 97 52.30 45.77 -11.14
CA ASP A 97 50.90 45.88 -11.58
C ASP A 97 50.43 44.72 -12.46
N GLN A 98 51.28 44.25 -13.39
CA GLN A 98 50.94 43.10 -14.25
C GLN A 98 50.70 41.80 -13.45
N LEU A 99 51.38 41.64 -12.30
CA LEU A 99 51.16 40.50 -11.41
C LEU A 99 49.84 40.67 -10.66
N ALA A 100 49.55 41.88 -10.17
CA ALA A 100 48.29 42.20 -9.50
C ALA A 100 47.09 41.89 -10.42
N ASP A 101 47.10 42.42 -11.64
CA ASP A 101 46.08 42.14 -12.67
C ASP A 101 45.88 40.64 -12.92
N ARG A 102 46.97 39.88 -12.95
CA ARG A 102 46.91 38.44 -13.16
C ARG A 102 46.29 37.72 -11.96
N LEU A 103 46.50 38.21 -10.74
CA LEU A 103 45.90 37.67 -9.52
C LEU A 103 44.41 37.98 -9.44
N ASP A 104 43.99 39.20 -9.76
CA ASP A 104 42.57 39.59 -9.81
C ASP A 104 41.80 38.73 -10.82
N ARG A 105 42.31 38.63 -12.06
CA ARG A 105 41.70 37.76 -13.10
C ARG A 105 41.64 36.29 -12.69
N LYS A 106 42.58 35.85 -11.84
CA LYS A 106 42.58 34.50 -11.27
C LYS A 106 41.48 34.35 -10.22
N GLY A 107 41.26 35.37 -9.39
CA GLY A 107 40.12 35.48 -8.46
C GLY A 107 38.79 35.29 -9.18
N ASP A 108 38.51 36.14 -10.17
CA ASP A 108 37.27 36.07 -10.97
C ASP A 108 37.06 34.68 -11.62
N ARG A 109 38.15 34.06 -12.08
CA ARG A 109 38.08 32.72 -12.71
C ARG A 109 37.74 31.65 -11.68
N ILE A 110 38.25 31.78 -10.46
CA ILE A 110 37.96 30.86 -9.37
C ILE A 110 36.52 31.04 -8.91
N GLU A 111 36.07 32.27 -8.70
CA GLU A 111 34.67 32.59 -8.35
C GLU A 111 33.68 31.96 -9.33
N ARG A 112 33.83 32.25 -10.63
CA ARG A 112 33.01 31.62 -11.69
C ARG A 112 33.06 30.10 -11.68
N ARG A 113 34.19 29.50 -11.26
CA ARG A 113 34.32 28.04 -11.15
C ARG A 113 33.54 27.50 -9.96
N PHE A 114 33.53 28.22 -8.84
CA PHE A 114 32.75 27.86 -7.66
C PHE A 114 31.25 27.99 -7.91
N GLU A 115 30.78 29.08 -8.52
CA GLU A 115 29.38 29.26 -8.93
C GLU A 115 28.90 28.12 -9.84
N ARG A 116 29.66 27.80 -10.89
CA ARG A 116 29.33 26.67 -11.79
C ARG A 116 29.31 25.34 -11.06
N ARG A 117 30.16 25.18 -10.04
CA ARG A 117 30.22 23.96 -9.23
C ARG A 117 29.03 23.87 -8.28
N GLY A 118 28.63 24.96 -7.64
CA GLY A 118 27.41 25.06 -6.82
C GLY A 118 26.19 24.67 -7.65
N ASN A 119 25.95 25.41 -8.74
CA ASN A 119 24.88 25.12 -9.70
C ASN A 119 24.84 23.67 -10.22
N ARG A 120 26.01 23.04 -10.43
CA ARG A 120 26.07 21.63 -10.86
C ARG A 120 25.68 20.68 -9.73
N ILE A 121 26.01 21.00 -8.49
CA ILE A 121 25.65 20.20 -7.32
C ILE A 121 24.16 20.32 -7.05
N ASP A 122 23.59 21.52 -7.12
CA ASP A 122 22.16 21.75 -6.89
C ASP A 122 21.33 20.94 -7.88
N ARG A 123 21.60 21.07 -9.19
CA ARG A 123 20.95 20.24 -10.23
C ARG A 123 21.13 18.73 -10.02
N ARG A 124 22.20 18.29 -9.36
CA ARG A 124 22.40 16.85 -9.05
C ARG A 124 21.62 16.41 -7.83
N LEU A 125 21.38 17.32 -6.88
CA LEU A 125 20.53 17.07 -5.72
C LEU A 125 19.06 17.07 -6.13
N ASP A 126 18.61 18.02 -6.95
CA ASP A 126 17.25 18.09 -7.48
C ASP A 126 16.88 16.82 -8.24
N ARG A 127 17.69 16.45 -9.24
CA ARG A 127 17.49 15.19 -10.00
C ARG A 127 17.49 13.95 -9.11
N ARG A 128 18.19 14.00 -7.98
CA ARG A 128 18.22 12.89 -7.02
C ARG A 128 16.96 12.88 -6.15
N GLY A 129 16.41 14.05 -5.80
CA GLY A 129 15.09 14.21 -5.21
C GLY A 129 14.03 13.60 -6.13
N ASP A 130 13.91 14.13 -7.35
CA ASP A 130 12.94 13.66 -8.36
C ASP A 130 12.99 12.14 -8.59
N TYR A 131 14.19 11.58 -8.67
CA TYR A 131 14.39 10.15 -8.85
C TYR A 131 13.89 9.32 -7.65
N ILE A 132 14.08 9.84 -6.43
CA ILE A 132 13.61 9.17 -5.22
C ILE A 132 12.10 9.26 -5.14
N ASP A 133 11.51 10.41 -5.41
CA ASP A 133 10.05 10.61 -5.37
C ASP A 133 9.36 9.68 -6.35
N THR A 134 9.81 9.70 -7.62
CA THR A 134 9.34 8.77 -8.65
C THR A 134 9.44 7.29 -8.22
N ARG A 135 10.47 6.94 -7.44
CA ARG A 135 10.66 5.56 -6.96
C ARG A 135 9.75 5.23 -5.77
N LEU A 136 9.45 6.21 -4.92
CA LEU A 136 8.50 6.06 -3.82
C LEU A 136 7.08 5.92 -4.36
N ASP A 137 6.68 6.74 -5.32
CA ASP A 137 5.36 6.67 -5.98
C ASP A 137 5.14 5.30 -6.62
N ARG A 138 6.07 4.87 -7.49
CA ARG A 138 6.00 3.53 -8.12
C ARG A 138 5.96 2.39 -7.11
N LYS A 139 6.53 2.60 -5.92
CA LYS A 139 6.49 1.62 -4.84
C LYS A 139 5.12 1.65 -4.15
N GLY A 140 4.54 2.83 -3.93
CA GLY A 140 3.16 3.03 -3.50
C GLY A 140 2.18 2.29 -4.41
N ASP A 141 2.16 2.61 -5.70
CA ASP A 141 1.28 1.98 -6.71
C ASP A 141 1.42 0.45 -6.76
N ARG A 142 2.63 -0.06 -6.51
CA ARG A 142 2.88 -1.51 -6.51
C ARG A 142 2.31 -2.16 -5.26
N ILE A 143 2.33 -1.47 -4.14
CA ILE A 143 1.76 -1.95 -2.88
C ILE A 143 0.24 -1.91 -2.96
N GLU A 144 -0.34 -0.79 -3.41
CA GLU A 144 -1.77 -0.61 -3.62
C GLU A 144 -2.34 -1.74 -4.49
N ARG A 145 -1.81 -1.92 -5.72
CA ARG A 145 -2.21 -3.02 -6.61
C ARG A 145 -2.04 -4.43 -6.00
N ARG A 146 -1.12 -4.61 -5.04
CA ARG A 146 -0.96 -5.89 -4.34
C ARG A 146 -2.00 -6.07 -3.24
N LEU A 147 -2.43 -4.99 -2.59
CA LEU A 147 -3.51 -4.99 -1.61
C LEU A 147 -4.85 -5.24 -2.30
N ASP A 148 -5.16 -4.57 -3.41
CA ASP A 148 -6.40 -4.77 -4.17
C ASP A 148 -6.55 -6.21 -4.62
N ARG A 149 -5.54 -6.73 -5.33
CA ARG A 149 -5.50 -8.14 -5.78
C ARG A 149 -5.60 -9.12 -4.63
N ARG A 150 -5.18 -8.74 -3.42
CA ARG A 150 -5.31 -9.58 -2.23
C ARG A 150 -6.72 -9.50 -1.67
N GLY A 151 -7.35 -8.32 -1.65
CA GLY A 151 -8.76 -8.11 -1.35
C GLY A 151 -9.64 -8.95 -2.26
N ASP A 152 -9.52 -8.79 -3.58
CA ASP A 152 -10.29 -9.53 -4.58
C ASP A 152 -10.21 -11.04 -4.38
N ARG A 153 -8.99 -11.57 -4.15
CA ARG A 153 -8.78 -13.00 -3.92
C ARG A 153 -9.42 -13.48 -2.63
N ILE A 154 -9.45 -12.65 -1.60
CA ILE A 154 -10.10 -13.00 -0.34
C ILE A 154 -11.61 -13.00 -0.52
N ASN A 155 -12.17 -11.95 -1.13
CA ASN A 155 -13.61 -11.82 -1.39
C ASN A 155 -14.11 -12.97 -2.26
N THR A 156 -13.44 -13.25 -3.37
CA THR A 156 -13.74 -14.43 -4.23
C THR A 156 -13.71 -15.77 -3.45
N ARG A 157 -12.80 -15.91 -2.48
CA ARG A 157 -12.72 -17.14 -1.66
C ARG A 157 -13.85 -17.21 -0.62
N LEU A 158 -14.28 -16.07 -0.10
CA LEU A 158 -15.42 -15.96 0.81
C LEU A 158 -16.70 -16.31 0.07
N ASP A 159 -16.94 -15.74 -1.11
CA ASP A 159 -18.13 -16.01 -1.94
C ASP A 159 -18.24 -17.50 -2.25
N ARG A 160 -17.18 -18.10 -2.80
CA ARG A 160 -17.13 -19.55 -3.08
C ARG A 160 -17.31 -20.42 -1.84
N ARG A 161 -16.94 -19.92 -0.66
CA ARG A 161 -17.16 -20.64 0.60
C ARG A 161 -18.61 -20.50 1.03
N GLY A 162 -19.22 -19.33 0.89
CA GLY A 162 -20.65 -19.08 1.08
C GLY A 162 -21.50 -20.01 0.21
N ASP A 163 -21.24 -20.01 -1.10
CA ASP A 163 -21.96 -20.85 -2.08
C ASP A 163 -21.90 -22.34 -1.71
N ARG A 164 -20.72 -22.85 -1.36
CA ARG A 164 -20.55 -24.26 -0.96
C ARG A 164 -21.28 -24.60 0.32
N LEU A 165 -21.31 -23.68 1.29
CA LEU A 165 -22.05 -23.88 2.54
C LEU A 165 -23.56 -23.91 2.26
N MET A 166 -24.06 -23.01 1.40
CA MET A 166 -25.46 -22.99 0.97
C MET A 166 -25.85 -24.26 0.21
N GLN A 167 -25.00 -24.72 -0.71
CA GLN A 167 -25.24 -25.93 -1.51
C GLN A 167 -25.21 -27.22 -0.67
N ARG A 168 -24.30 -27.34 0.31
CA ARG A 168 -24.30 -28.45 1.30
C ARG A 168 -25.57 -28.44 2.15
N ARG A 169 -26.07 -27.26 2.54
CA ARG A 169 -27.31 -27.14 3.31
C ARG A 169 -28.55 -27.50 2.47
N GLY A 170 -28.60 -27.06 1.22
CA GLY A 170 -29.68 -27.42 0.28
C GLY A 170 -29.74 -28.92 -0.02
N SER A 171 -28.58 -29.57 -0.20
CA SER A 171 -28.51 -31.02 -0.41
C SER A 171 -28.84 -31.87 0.83
N MET A 172 -28.51 -31.38 2.05
CA MET A 172 -28.99 -32.01 3.28
C MET A 172 -30.51 -31.96 3.42
N ARG A 173 -31.17 -30.87 2.99
CA ARG A 173 -32.63 -30.79 2.92
C ARG A 173 -33.21 -31.83 1.96
N GLY A 174 -32.65 -31.92 0.74
CA GLY A 174 -33.14 -32.87 -0.28
C GLY A 174 -33.05 -34.35 0.14
N ARG A 175 -32.04 -34.72 0.94
CA ARG A 175 -31.95 -36.09 1.50
C ARG A 175 -32.90 -36.35 2.66
N ALA A 176 -33.20 -35.35 3.49
CA ALA A 176 -34.15 -35.49 4.60
C ALA A 176 -35.62 -35.58 4.15
N SER A 177 -35.92 -35.13 2.92
CA SER A 177 -37.28 -35.14 2.33
C SER A 177 -37.60 -36.40 1.52
N LEU A 178 -36.70 -37.37 1.40
CA LEU A 178 -37.01 -38.64 0.73
C LEU A 178 -37.91 -39.49 1.64
N PRO A 179 -39.16 -39.80 1.26
CA PRO A 179 -39.97 -40.73 2.03
C PRO A 179 -39.29 -42.10 1.99
N ASN A 180 -39.02 -42.65 3.17
CA ASN A 180 -38.47 -43.98 3.35
C ASN A 180 -39.42 -45.01 2.73
N ARG A 181 -39.26 -45.34 1.43
CA ARG A 181 -39.98 -46.45 0.79
C ARG A 181 -39.37 -47.73 1.34
N ILE A 182 -39.92 -48.20 2.45
CA ILE A 182 -39.73 -49.56 2.95
C ILE A 182 -40.28 -50.49 1.86
N HIS A 183 -39.40 -51.07 1.06
CA HIS A 183 -39.73 -52.11 0.10
C HIS A 183 -40.03 -53.39 0.90
N ARG A 184 -41.32 -53.69 1.13
CA ARG A 184 -41.75 -55.01 1.65
C ARG A 184 -41.81 -56.01 0.48
N PRO A 185 -41.03 -57.10 0.48
CA PRO A 185 -41.15 -58.12 -0.55
C PRO A 185 -42.40 -58.96 -0.29
N HIS A 186 -43.33 -58.96 -1.26
CA HIS A 186 -44.40 -59.95 -1.33
C HIS A 186 -43.86 -61.21 -2.02
N HIS A 187 -43.58 -62.27 -1.27
CA HIS A 187 -43.50 -63.61 -1.84
C HIS A 187 -44.81 -64.36 -1.59
N ARG A 188 -45.52 -64.61 -2.70
CA ARG A 188 -46.71 -65.44 -2.83
C ARG A 188 -46.48 -66.84 -2.26
N ARG A 189 -47.42 -67.30 -1.42
CA ARG A 189 -47.64 -68.71 -1.12
C ARG A 189 -48.15 -69.42 -2.39
N GLY A 190 -47.46 -70.46 -2.82
CA GLY A 190 -48.01 -71.49 -3.71
C GLY A 190 -48.23 -72.76 -2.89
N HIS A 191 -49.49 -73.12 -2.65
CA HIS A 191 -49.86 -74.45 -2.17
C HIS A 191 -50.22 -75.32 -3.39
N ARG A 192 -49.90 -76.62 -3.25
CA ARG A 192 -50.26 -77.72 -4.14
C ARG A 192 -51.78 -77.85 -4.29
#